data_AF-A0A0J9WBI8-F1
#
_entry.id   AF-A0A0J9WBI8-F1
#
_cell.length_a   1.000
_cell.length_b   1.000
_cell.length_c   1.000
_cell.angle_alpha   90.00
_cell.angle_beta   90.00
_cell.angle_gamma   90.00
#
_symmetry.space_group_name_H-M   'P 1'
#
loop_
_entity.id
_entity.type
_entity.pdbx_description
1 polymer ?
#
loop_
_entity_poly.entity_id
_entity_poly.type
_entity_poly.pdbx_seq_one_letter_code
_entity_poly.pdbx_strand_id
1 'polypeptide(L)'
;MASDREDKINVPAQDPDVKMGETLSLQGSMQVAEEGVDNHYRGKKVLRRIDLCLMPLLLVSYTLQFLDKQSLNFASIMGIIDDLDLVGSRYSWCSSAFYFGYLAFSYPASWLMVRLPLGKYLAGSSLAWAIILCCHAAVQTFPGLLVARFFLGVAEASISPGFSLITGMWYKREEQPFRHGIWFLGNAIATSFGGLLAYGIAHIGGALAAWRWLFIIFGLITLVWAIVLAIFLPDTPDNARFLDQQQRIDAVDRIRSNQTGMKNNSFKWEQVREVIKDPNVLLLMVFQIAFSIPNGAHTTFSSLVMAGFGFSRFQVYLLNMPMVVSAAIEPLSAHASA
;
A
#
# COMPACT_ATOMS: atom_id res chain seq x y z
N MET A 1 -62.27 -16.58 -64.85
CA MET A 1 -61.03 -17.00 -65.51
C MET A 1 -60.35 -15.74 -66.07
N ALA A 2 -59.26 -15.19 -65.55
CA ALA A 2 -58.19 -15.76 -64.70
C ALA A 2 -57.62 -17.06 -65.31
N SER A 3 -56.37 -17.16 -65.75
CA SER A 3 -55.21 -16.26 -65.60
C SER A 3 -54.34 -16.36 -66.89
N ASP A 4 -53.13 -15.81 -67.11
CA ASP A 4 -52.10 -15.21 -66.26
C ASP A 4 -51.36 -14.03 -66.95
N ARG A 5 -50.52 -13.33 -66.16
CA ARG A 5 -49.32 -12.61 -66.63
C ARG A 5 -48.19 -12.86 -65.64
N GLU A 6 -47.07 -13.42 -66.11
CA GLU A 6 -45.85 -13.55 -65.30
C GLU A 6 -45.16 -12.19 -65.16
N ASP A 7 -45.31 -11.53 -64.01
CA ASP A 7 -44.46 -10.39 -63.65
C ASP A 7 -43.06 -10.91 -63.28
N LYS A 8 -42.13 -10.81 -64.23
CA LYS A 8 -40.71 -11.05 -63.98
C LYS A 8 -40.16 -9.92 -63.12
N ILE A 9 -40.00 -10.19 -61.83
CA ILE A 9 -39.29 -9.31 -60.90
C ILE A 9 -37.86 -9.13 -61.39
N ASN A 10 -37.58 -7.97 -61.99
CA ASN A 10 -36.25 -7.59 -62.43
C ASN A 10 -35.40 -7.22 -61.21
N VAL A 11 -34.73 -8.22 -60.62
CA VAL A 11 -33.73 -7.99 -59.59
C VAL A 11 -32.55 -7.26 -60.26
N PRO A 12 -32.23 -6.01 -59.88
CA PRO A 12 -31.11 -5.30 -60.50
C PRO A 12 -29.82 -6.06 -60.19
N ALA A 13 -29.00 -6.29 -61.22
CA ALA A 13 -27.71 -6.94 -61.08
C ALA A 13 -26.84 -6.12 -60.11
N GLN A 14 -26.64 -6.63 -58.90
CA GLN A 14 -25.78 -5.99 -57.91
C GLN A 14 -24.34 -6.03 -58.40
N ASP A 15 -23.78 -4.84 -58.57
CA ASP A 15 -22.43 -4.62 -59.09
C ASP A 15 -21.38 -5.37 -58.24
N PRO A 16 -20.60 -6.32 -58.81
CA PRO A 16 -19.70 -7.16 -58.04
C PRO A 16 -18.62 -6.37 -57.30
N ASP A 17 -18.20 -5.21 -57.82
CA ASP A 17 -17.17 -4.37 -57.21
C ASP A 17 -17.63 -3.76 -55.88
N VAL A 18 -18.94 -3.47 -55.72
CA VAL A 18 -19.52 -2.96 -54.46
C VAL A 18 -19.43 -4.01 -53.35
N LYS A 19 -19.73 -5.28 -53.66
CA LYS A 19 -19.59 -6.39 -52.69
C LYS A 19 -18.13 -6.65 -52.33
N MET A 20 -17.19 -6.48 -53.27
CA MET A 20 -15.77 -6.63 -52.99
C MET A 20 -15.30 -5.54 -52.00
N GLY A 21 -15.73 -4.28 -52.16
CA GLY A 21 -15.44 -3.19 -51.22
C GLY A 21 -16.05 -3.37 -49.83
N GLU A 22 -17.29 -3.84 -49.74
CA GLU A 22 -17.94 -4.17 -48.46
C GLU A 22 -17.25 -5.34 -47.74
N THR A 23 -16.85 -6.40 -48.46
CA THR A 23 -16.12 -7.52 -47.85
C THR A 23 -14.71 -7.16 -47.38
N LEU A 24 -13.98 -6.32 -48.12
CA LEU A 24 -12.66 -5.80 -47.70
C LEU A 24 -12.76 -4.91 -46.46
N SER A 25 -13.77 -4.04 -46.37
CA SER A 25 -13.99 -3.19 -45.18
C SER A 25 -14.51 -3.97 -43.97
N LEU A 26 -15.32 -5.02 -44.19
CA LEU A 26 -15.67 -6.00 -43.15
C LEU A 26 -14.45 -6.79 -42.67
N GLN A 27 -13.58 -7.26 -43.57
CA GLN A 27 -12.34 -7.94 -43.15
C GLN A 27 -11.40 -7.02 -42.38
N GLY A 28 -11.20 -5.77 -42.81
CA GLY A 28 -10.38 -4.81 -42.09
C GLY A 28 -10.93 -4.46 -40.70
N SER A 29 -12.25 -4.27 -40.58
CA SER A 29 -12.88 -4.01 -39.29
C SER A 29 -12.90 -5.25 -38.39
N MET A 30 -13.03 -6.46 -38.94
CA MET A 30 -12.86 -7.71 -38.19
C MET A 30 -11.43 -7.88 -37.70
N GLN A 31 -10.41 -7.63 -38.52
CA GLN A 31 -9.00 -7.71 -38.10
C GLN A 31 -8.68 -6.70 -36.99
N VAL A 32 -9.13 -5.44 -37.11
CA VAL A 32 -8.96 -4.44 -36.05
C VAL A 32 -9.71 -4.84 -34.76
N ALA A 33 -10.87 -5.47 -34.88
CA ALA A 33 -11.58 -6.02 -33.72
C ALA A 33 -10.84 -7.22 -33.10
N GLU A 34 -10.27 -8.11 -33.90
CA GLU A 34 -9.55 -9.30 -33.46
C GLU A 34 -8.22 -8.93 -32.78
N GLU A 35 -7.45 -8.00 -33.35
CA GLU A 35 -6.27 -7.38 -32.73
C GLU A 35 -6.63 -6.65 -31.42
N GLY A 36 -7.72 -5.88 -31.41
CA GLY A 36 -8.22 -5.20 -30.21
C GLY A 36 -8.61 -6.17 -29.09
N VAL A 37 -9.22 -7.31 -29.46
CA VAL A 37 -9.61 -8.38 -28.54
C VAL A 37 -8.41 -9.15 -28.00
N ASP A 38 -7.44 -9.54 -28.84
CA ASP A 38 -6.22 -10.21 -28.36
C ASP A 38 -5.38 -9.28 -27.46
N ASN A 39 -5.22 -8.01 -27.83
CA ASN A 39 -4.54 -7.02 -27.00
C ASN A 39 -5.23 -6.85 -25.63
N HIS A 40 -6.57 -6.88 -25.58
CA HIS A 40 -7.32 -6.86 -24.33
C HIS A 40 -7.11 -8.13 -23.47
N TYR A 41 -7.06 -9.32 -24.08
CA TYR A 41 -6.78 -10.58 -23.37
C TYR A 41 -5.32 -10.67 -22.88
N ARG A 42 -4.35 -10.27 -23.70
CA ARG A 42 -2.93 -10.15 -23.32
C ARG A 42 -2.77 -9.17 -22.16
N GLY A 43 -3.39 -8.00 -22.26
CA GLY A 43 -3.39 -6.99 -21.20
C GLY A 43 -3.93 -7.50 -19.86
N LYS A 44 -5.00 -8.32 -19.86
CA LYS A 44 -5.54 -8.98 -18.65
C LYS A 44 -4.60 -10.05 -18.08
N LYS A 45 -3.92 -10.83 -18.92
CA LYS A 45 -2.92 -11.83 -18.48
C LYS A 45 -1.70 -11.17 -17.83
N VAL A 46 -1.19 -10.09 -18.46
CA VAL A 46 -0.07 -9.28 -17.93
C VAL A 46 -0.47 -8.63 -16.61
N LEU A 47 -1.67 -8.04 -16.51
CA LEU A 47 -2.24 -7.52 -15.26
C LEU A 47 -2.19 -8.53 -14.12
N ARG A 48 -2.74 -9.73 -14.31
CA ARG A 48 -2.77 -10.77 -13.27
C ARG A 48 -1.36 -11.16 -12.82
N ARG A 49 -0.38 -11.19 -13.72
CA ARG A 49 1.01 -11.51 -13.41
C ARG A 49 1.71 -10.39 -12.63
N ILE A 50 1.36 -9.14 -12.91
CA ILE A 50 1.80 -7.96 -12.14
C ILE A 50 1.15 -7.96 -10.76
N ASP A 51 -0.18 -8.11 -10.68
CA ASP A 51 -0.95 -8.18 -9.42
C ASP A 51 -0.40 -9.30 -8.51
N LEU A 52 -0.19 -10.52 -9.04
CA LEU A 52 0.35 -11.66 -8.28
C LEU A 52 1.79 -11.48 -7.78
N CYS A 53 2.57 -10.56 -8.35
CA CYS A 53 3.93 -10.28 -7.90
C CYS A 53 3.99 -9.05 -6.98
N LEU A 54 3.37 -7.94 -7.38
CA LEU A 54 3.42 -6.68 -6.63
C LEU A 54 2.45 -6.61 -5.46
N MET A 55 1.20 -7.09 -5.58
CA MET A 55 0.21 -6.93 -4.51
C MET A 55 0.60 -7.67 -3.23
N PRO A 56 1.09 -8.93 -3.25
CA PRO A 56 1.58 -9.59 -2.04
C PRO A 56 2.76 -8.86 -1.40
N LEU A 57 3.69 -8.33 -2.23
CA LEU A 57 4.84 -7.57 -1.73
C LEU A 57 4.39 -6.30 -0.99
N LEU A 58 3.48 -5.52 -1.59
CA LEU A 58 2.96 -4.28 -1.01
C LEU A 58 2.11 -4.56 0.24
N LEU A 59 1.23 -5.55 0.19
CA LEU A 59 0.35 -5.96 1.30
C LEU A 59 1.15 -6.33 2.55
N VAL A 60 2.12 -7.26 2.42
CA VAL A 60 2.91 -7.72 3.57
C VAL A 60 3.81 -6.60 4.09
N SER A 61 4.39 -5.78 3.21
CA SER A 61 5.19 -4.63 3.63
C SER A 61 4.38 -3.62 4.44
N TYR A 62 3.16 -3.29 4.00
CA TYR A 62 2.28 -2.37 4.69
C TYR A 62 1.72 -2.98 6.00
N THR A 63 1.53 -4.31 6.02
CA THR A 63 1.22 -5.07 7.24
C THR A 63 2.34 -4.92 8.27
N LEU A 64 3.60 -5.15 7.89
CA LEU A 64 4.73 -4.96 8.80
C LEU A 64 4.90 -3.49 9.22
N GLN A 65 4.64 -2.54 8.31
CA GLN A 65 4.67 -1.11 8.62
C GLN A 65 3.70 -0.75 9.75
N PHE A 66 2.45 -1.19 9.65
CA PHE A 66 1.46 -0.89 10.68
C PHE A 66 1.69 -1.67 11.98
N LEU A 67 2.20 -2.89 11.89
CA LEU A 67 2.61 -3.71 13.03
C LEU A 67 3.71 -3.02 13.86
N ASP A 68 4.74 -2.52 13.19
CA ASP A 68 5.88 -1.85 13.82
C ASP A 68 5.48 -0.48 14.38
N LYS A 69 4.50 0.19 13.77
CA LYS A 69 3.88 1.41 14.31
C LYS A 69 3.09 1.16 15.60
N GLN A 70 2.40 0.02 15.70
CA GLN A 70 1.70 -0.39 16.93
C GLN A 70 2.59 -1.06 17.98
N SER A 71 3.86 -1.36 17.68
CA SER A 71 4.80 -1.98 18.62
C SER A 71 4.90 -1.26 19.99
N LEU A 72 4.83 0.08 20.03
CA LEU A 72 4.81 0.85 21.28
C LEU A 72 3.55 0.57 22.11
N ASN A 73 2.38 0.49 21.45
CA ASN A 73 1.11 0.22 22.09
C ASN A 73 1.12 -1.16 22.74
N PHE A 74 1.57 -2.18 22.02
CA PHE A 74 1.73 -3.53 22.59
C PHE A 74 2.77 -3.54 23.72
N ALA A 75 3.93 -2.91 23.53
CA ALA A 75 4.97 -2.82 24.56
C ALA A 75 4.51 -2.10 25.84
N SER A 76 3.56 -1.17 25.77
CA SER A 76 3.06 -0.38 26.91
C SER A 76 2.60 -1.26 28.08
N ILE A 77 1.92 -2.37 27.79
CA ILE A 77 1.43 -3.34 28.78
C ILE A 77 2.41 -4.51 29.02
N MET A 78 3.57 -4.52 28.36
CA MET A 78 4.68 -5.46 28.60
C MET A 78 5.74 -4.94 29.58
N GLY A 79 5.53 -3.77 30.21
CA GLY A 79 6.45 -3.20 31.21
C GLY A 79 7.46 -2.17 30.68
N ILE A 80 7.38 -1.75 29.41
CA ILE A 80 8.28 -0.71 28.88
C ILE A 80 8.16 0.63 29.62
N ILE A 81 7.00 0.89 30.26
CA ILE A 81 6.74 2.11 31.02
C ILE A 81 7.55 2.13 32.31
N ASP A 82 7.58 0.99 33.00
CA ASP A 82 8.29 0.79 34.27
C ASP A 82 9.81 0.75 34.03
N ASP A 83 10.25 -0.01 33.03
CA ASP A 83 11.68 -0.21 32.70
C ASP A 83 12.40 1.07 32.23
N LEU A 84 11.69 2.05 31.64
CA LEU A 84 12.26 3.28 31.07
C LEU A 84 11.79 4.56 31.79
N ASP A 85 11.08 4.45 32.92
CA ASP A 85 10.51 5.58 33.68
C ASP A 85 9.68 6.53 32.78
N LEU A 86 8.73 5.96 32.02
CA LEU A 86 7.91 6.71 31.05
C LEU A 86 6.71 7.44 31.71
N VAL A 87 6.92 7.97 32.92
CA VAL A 87 5.89 8.62 33.74
C VAL A 87 5.36 9.92 33.10
N GLY A 88 4.06 10.16 33.25
CA GLY A 88 3.39 11.38 32.80
C GLY A 88 3.36 11.51 31.28
N SER A 89 3.81 12.66 30.76
CA SER A 89 3.81 12.96 29.33
C SER A 89 4.90 12.25 28.52
N ARG A 90 5.86 11.57 29.17
CA ARG A 90 7.01 10.94 28.50
C ARG A 90 6.60 9.88 27.48
N TYR A 91 5.66 8.99 27.83
CA TYR A 91 5.13 8.00 26.88
C TYR A 91 4.51 8.67 25.63
N SER A 92 3.73 9.73 25.82
CA SER A 92 3.14 10.51 24.73
C SER A 92 4.23 11.14 23.83
N TRP A 93 5.29 11.70 24.42
CA TRP A 93 6.44 12.22 23.67
C TRP A 93 7.19 11.15 22.87
N CYS A 94 7.32 9.91 23.40
CA CYS A 94 7.89 8.79 22.64
C CYS A 94 7.05 8.36 21.44
N SER A 95 5.72 8.53 21.47
CA SER A 95 4.86 8.34 20.30
C SER A 95 5.01 9.51 19.31
N SER A 96 4.89 10.75 19.79
CA SER A 96 5.01 11.95 18.95
C SER A 96 6.38 12.07 18.24
N ALA A 97 7.47 11.62 18.86
CA ALA A 97 8.81 11.63 18.27
C ALA A 97 8.89 10.87 16.93
N PHE A 98 8.16 9.76 16.80
CA PHE A 98 8.02 9.05 15.53
C PHE A 98 7.38 9.94 14.46
N TYR A 99 6.26 10.61 14.78
CA TYR A 99 5.56 11.47 13.82
C TYR A 99 6.36 12.71 13.45
N PHE A 100 7.17 13.27 14.37
CA PHE A 100 8.11 14.35 14.04
C PHE A 100 9.20 13.90 13.07
N GLY A 101 9.77 12.70 13.27
CA GLY A 101 10.73 12.11 12.31
C GLY A 101 10.10 11.85 10.94
N TYR A 102 8.88 11.31 10.94
CA TYR A 102 8.10 11.05 9.73
C TYR A 102 7.84 12.35 8.96
N LEU A 103 7.37 13.41 9.63
CA LEU A 103 7.09 14.71 9.03
C LEU A 103 8.35 15.37 8.47
N ALA A 104 9.44 15.38 9.26
CA ALA A 104 10.71 15.98 8.86
C ALA A 104 11.31 15.31 7.61
N PHE A 105 11.19 13.97 7.50
CA PHE A 105 11.73 13.24 6.35
C PHE A 105 10.74 13.08 5.17
N SER A 106 9.45 13.36 5.34
CA SER A 106 8.46 13.25 4.25
C SER A 106 8.80 14.12 3.03
N TYR A 107 9.31 15.34 3.25
CA TYR A 107 9.74 16.22 2.15
C TYR A 107 11.04 15.73 1.45
N PRO A 108 12.15 15.45 2.18
CA PRO A 108 13.32 14.78 1.62
C PRO A 108 13.01 13.47 0.88
N ALA A 109 12.17 12.60 1.45
CA ALA A 109 11.78 11.33 0.85
C ALA A 109 11.06 11.52 -0.48
N SER A 110 10.09 12.44 -0.54
CA SER A 110 9.35 12.77 -1.77
C SER A 110 10.29 13.26 -2.89
N TRP A 111 11.26 14.11 -2.55
CA TRP A 111 12.27 14.58 -3.51
C TRP A 111 13.21 13.45 -3.97
N LEU A 112 13.59 12.56 -3.04
CA LEU A 112 14.53 11.48 -3.28
C LEU A 112 13.93 10.36 -4.15
N MET A 113 12.63 10.05 -3.99
CA MET A 113 11.88 9.12 -4.86
C MET A 113 11.86 9.55 -6.33
N VAL A 114 11.77 10.86 -6.59
CA VAL A 114 11.78 11.40 -7.96
C VAL A 114 13.16 11.19 -8.60
N ARG A 115 14.25 11.22 -7.83
CA ARG A 115 15.62 11.08 -8.37
C ARG A 115 16.17 9.66 -8.39
N LEU A 116 15.87 8.84 -7.39
CA LEU A 116 16.44 7.49 -7.25
C LEU A 116 15.60 6.41 -7.96
N PRO A 117 16.20 5.24 -8.28
CA PRO A 117 15.45 4.03 -8.60
C PRO A 117 14.54 3.65 -7.41
N LEU A 118 13.23 3.59 -7.68
CA LEU A 118 12.21 3.59 -6.62
C LEU A 118 12.21 2.29 -5.80
N GLY A 119 12.39 1.13 -6.45
CA GLY A 119 12.44 -0.18 -5.80
C GLY A 119 13.64 -0.29 -4.85
N LYS A 120 14.85 0.00 -5.34
CA LYS A 120 16.08 0.03 -4.52
C LYS A 120 16.04 1.05 -3.38
N TYR A 121 15.48 2.23 -3.62
CA TYR A 121 15.33 3.24 -2.57
C TYR A 121 14.41 2.74 -1.45
N LEU A 122 13.25 2.16 -1.80
CA LEU A 122 12.32 1.60 -0.82
C LEU A 122 12.91 0.41 -0.08
N ALA A 123 13.59 -0.51 -0.77
CA ALA A 123 14.27 -1.63 -0.12
C ALA A 123 15.38 -1.16 0.86
N GLY A 124 16.15 -0.12 0.49
CA GLY A 124 17.14 0.49 1.38
C GLY A 124 16.52 1.21 2.59
N SER A 125 15.39 1.90 2.40
CA SER A 125 14.58 2.47 3.48
C SER A 125 14.05 1.38 4.42
N SER A 126 13.49 0.29 3.89
CA SER A 126 13.02 -0.85 4.68
C SER A 126 14.14 -1.53 5.47
N LEU A 127 15.33 -1.66 4.89
CA LEU A 127 16.49 -2.23 5.58
C LEU A 127 16.95 -1.33 6.75
N ALA A 128 17.03 -0.01 6.52
CA ALA A 128 17.37 0.94 7.58
C ALA A 128 16.32 0.94 8.71
N TRP A 129 15.04 0.94 8.35
CA TRP A 129 13.90 0.83 9.27
C TRP A 129 13.99 -0.44 10.13
N ALA A 130 14.23 -1.62 9.52
CA ALA A 130 14.36 -2.88 10.24
C ALA A 130 15.55 -2.87 11.24
N ILE A 131 16.70 -2.34 10.84
CA ILE A 131 17.88 -2.20 11.71
C ILE A 131 17.56 -1.28 12.90
N ILE A 132 16.95 -0.12 12.65
CA ILE A 132 16.55 0.83 13.69
C ILE A 132 15.52 0.18 14.65
N LEU A 133 14.61 -0.65 14.14
CA LEU A 133 13.65 -1.37 14.97
C LEU A 133 14.32 -2.40 15.89
N CYS A 134 15.24 -3.21 15.38
CA CYS A 134 16.08 -4.09 16.21
C CYS A 134 16.81 -3.32 17.31
N CYS A 135 17.35 -2.13 17.00
CA CYS A 135 18.03 -1.28 17.97
C CYS A 135 17.13 -0.79 19.13
N HIS A 136 15.80 -0.78 18.99
CA HIS A 136 14.90 -0.40 20.10
C HIS A 136 15.02 -1.34 21.30
N ALA A 137 15.31 -2.63 21.08
CA ALA A 137 15.47 -3.59 22.17
C ALA A 137 16.73 -3.35 23.03
N ALA A 138 17.72 -2.63 22.50
CA ALA A 138 18.95 -2.28 23.21
C ALA A 138 18.80 -1.01 24.09
N VAL A 139 17.68 -0.29 23.97
CA VAL A 139 17.45 0.96 24.69
C VAL A 139 17.26 0.70 26.20
N GLN A 140 17.84 1.58 27.02
CA GLN A 140 17.77 1.54 28.48
C GLN A 140 17.26 2.85 29.10
N THR A 141 16.97 3.88 28.30
CA THR A 141 16.63 5.22 28.80
C THR A 141 15.57 5.89 27.93
N PHE A 142 14.75 6.76 28.54
CA PHE A 142 13.76 7.57 27.84
C PHE A 142 14.31 8.37 26.63
N PRO A 143 15.45 9.10 26.73
CA PRO A 143 16.02 9.80 25.59
C PRO A 143 16.46 8.86 24.47
N GLY A 144 17.00 7.67 24.82
CA GLY A 144 17.35 6.65 23.83
C GLY A 144 16.14 6.15 23.05
N LEU A 145 15.00 5.96 23.72
CA LEU A 145 13.75 5.55 23.06
C LEU A 145 13.21 6.66 22.14
N LEU A 146 13.28 7.92 22.58
CA LEU A 146 12.86 9.09 21.81
C LEU A 146 13.68 9.21 20.51
N VAL A 147 15.01 9.09 20.60
CA VAL A 147 15.91 9.14 19.44
C VAL A 147 15.67 7.95 18.50
N ALA A 148 15.56 6.73 19.04
CA ALA A 148 15.28 5.54 18.24
C ALA A 148 13.96 5.69 17.46
N ARG A 149 12.92 6.25 18.09
CA ARG A 149 11.62 6.50 17.44
C ARG A 149 11.65 7.59 16.40
N PHE A 150 12.40 8.67 16.64
CA PHE A 150 12.60 9.71 15.63
C PHE A 150 13.22 9.12 14.36
N PHE A 151 14.31 8.33 14.48
CA PHE A 151 14.93 7.67 13.35
C PHE A 151 14.05 6.60 12.69
N LEU A 152 13.20 5.91 13.47
CA LEU A 152 12.20 4.98 12.94
C LEU A 152 11.23 5.72 12.00
N GLY A 153 10.68 6.86 12.44
CA GLY A 153 9.80 7.70 11.64
C GLY A 153 10.48 8.25 10.38
N VAL A 154 11.76 8.67 10.50
CA VAL A 154 12.58 9.08 9.35
C VAL A 154 12.68 7.96 8.31
N ALA A 155 13.01 6.73 8.72
CA ALA A 155 13.15 5.62 7.80
C ALA A 155 11.82 5.18 7.17
N GLU A 156 10.72 5.20 7.93
CA GLU A 156 9.38 4.77 7.50
C GLU A 156 8.67 5.78 6.58
N ALA A 157 9.01 7.07 6.66
CA ALA A 157 8.35 8.16 5.92
C ALA A 157 8.24 7.96 4.41
N SER A 158 9.13 7.14 3.83
CA SER A 158 9.20 6.88 2.40
C SER A 158 8.31 5.72 1.93
N ILE A 159 7.90 4.81 2.82
CA ILE A 159 7.26 3.55 2.41
C ILE A 159 5.89 3.79 1.77
N SER A 160 4.99 4.46 2.47
CA SER A 160 3.62 4.75 2.01
C SER A 160 3.57 5.56 0.70
N PRO A 161 4.19 6.75 0.59
CA PRO A 161 4.19 7.50 -0.67
C PRO A 161 4.91 6.76 -1.82
N GLY A 162 5.96 5.98 -1.51
CA GLY A 162 6.62 5.14 -2.52
C GLY A 162 5.73 4.02 -3.06
N PHE A 163 4.89 3.40 -2.23
CA PHE A 163 3.92 2.39 -2.65
C PHE A 163 2.79 2.98 -3.49
N SER A 164 2.31 4.19 -3.17
CA SER A 164 1.40 4.93 -4.05
C SER A 164 2.06 5.28 -5.39
N LEU A 165 3.35 5.67 -5.42
CA LEU A 165 4.08 5.90 -6.67
C LEU A 165 4.28 4.62 -7.50
N ILE A 166 4.62 3.48 -6.88
CA ILE A 166 4.66 2.18 -7.56
C ILE A 166 3.28 1.86 -8.14
N THR A 167 2.22 2.02 -7.34
CA THR A 167 0.84 1.75 -7.81
C THR A 167 0.47 2.68 -9.00
N GLY A 168 0.88 3.94 -8.96
CA GLY A 168 0.72 4.90 -10.06
C GLY A 168 1.54 4.57 -11.31
N MET A 169 2.72 3.95 -11.16
CA MET A 169 3.63 3.56 -12.25
C MET A 169 3.26 2.25 -12.95
N TRP A 170 2.41 1.41 -12.34
CA TRP A 170 2.11 0.05 -12.81
C TRP A 170 0.64 -0.20 -13.18
N TYR A 171 -0.28 0.67 -12.75
CA TYR A 171 -1.73 0.48 -12.93
C TYR A 171 -2.41 1.69 -13.56
N LYS A 172 -3.49 1.45 -14.32
CA LYS A 172 -4.32 2.52 -14.90
C LYS A 172 -5.05 3.33 -13.82
N ARG A 173 -5.49 4.55 -14.11
CA ARG A 173 -6.19 5.42 -13.13
C ARG A 173 -7.42 4.76 -12.51
N GLU A 174 -8.20 4.05 -13.32
CA GLU A 174 -9.36 3.25 -12.89
C GLU A 174 -8.99 2.04 -12.01
N GLU A 175 -7.78 1.49 -12.20
CA GLU A 175 -7.29 0.30 -11.51
C GLU A 175 -6.69 0.65 -10.14
N GLN A 176 -6.13 1.85 -9.98
CA GLN A 176 -5.38 2.30 -8.80
C GLN A 176 -6.17 2.26 -7.47
N PRO A 177 -7.44 2.72 -7.36
CA PRO A 177 -8.15 2.74 -6.07
C PRO A 177 -8.34 1.35 -5.47
N PHE A 178 -8.65 0.35 -6.30
CA PHE A 178 -8.80 -1.04 -5.85
C PHE A 178 -7.48 -1.62 -5.33
N ARG A 179 -6.35 -1.33 -5.99
CA ARG A 179 -5.02 -1.77 -5.52
C ARG A 179 -4.60 -1.07 -4.24
N HIS A 180 -4.93 0.22 -4.08
CA HIS A 180 -4.76 0.92 -2.81
C HIS A 180 -5.56 0.23 -1.70
N GLY A 181 -6.82 -0.11 -1.94
CA GLY A 181 -7.64 -0.90 -1.00
C GLY A 181 -7.01 -2.24 -0.62
N ILE A 182 -6.46 -2.99 -1.60
CA ILE A 182 -5.78 -4.27 -1.33
C ILE A 182 -4.60 -4.07 -0.37
N TRP A 183 -3.61 -3.22 -0.67
CA TRP A 183 -2.45 -3.12 0.22
C TRP A 183 -2.79 -2.43 1.55
N PHE A 184 -3.79 -1.52 1.57
CA PHE A 184 -4.27 -0.87 2.78
C PHE A 184 -4.99 -1.83 3.76
N LEU A 185 -5.56 -2.94 3.26
CA LEU A 185 -6.06 -4.05 4.09
C LEU A 185 -4.98 -4.61 5.03
N GLY A 186 -3.70 -4.41 4.69
CA GLY A 186 -2.57 -4.72 5.55
C GLY A 186 -2.66 -4.12 6.96
N ASN A 187 -3.32 -2.97 7.15
CA ASN A 187 -3.57 -2.40 8.48
C ASN A 187 -4.45 -3.29 9.37
N ALA A 188 -5.53 -3.85 8.81
CA ALA A 188 -6.44 -4.74 9.53
C ALA A 188 -5.78 -6.08 9.86
N ILE A 189 -5.01 -6.62 8.91
CA ILE A 189 -4.17 -7.80 9.11
C ILE A 189 -3.16 -7.54 10.23
N ALA A 190 -2.42 -6.43 10.17
CA ALA A 190 -1.39 -6.06 11.13
C ALA A 190 -1.91 -5.92 12.56
N THR A 191 -3.09 -5.31 12.74
CA THR A 191 -3.67 -5.14 14.08
C THR A 191 -4.14 -6.49 14.64
N SER A 192 -4.77 -7.33 13.80
CA SER A 192 -5.28 -8.66 14.19
C SER A 192 -4.14 -9.63 14.54
N PHE A 193 -3.17 -9.79 13.62
CA PHE A 193 -2.01 -10.66 13.83
C PHE A 193 -1.02 -10.08 14.84
N GLY A 194 -0.91 -8.75 14.94
CA GLY A 194 -0.03 -8.08 15.90
C GLY A 194 -0.45 -8.31 17.35
N GLY A 195 -1.74 -8.27 17.65
CA GLY A 195 -2.27 -8.68 18.96
C GLY A 195 -1.94 -10.13 19.30
N LEU A 196 -2.02 -11.05 18.31
CA LEU A 196 -1.69 -12.46 18.50
C LEU A 196 -0.19 -12.70 18.72
N LEU A 197 0.67 -12.04 17.94
CA LEU A 197 2.12 -12.09 18.12
C LEU A 197 2.52 -11.49 19.47
N ALA A 198 1.95 -10.35 19.85
CA ALA A 198 2.18 -9.73 21.16
C ALA A 198 1.72 -10.62 22.33
N TYR A 199 0.57 -11.30 22.20
CA TYR A 199 0.12 -12.31 23.17
C TYR A 199 1.13 -13.46 23.32
N GLY A 200 1.63 -14.02 22.21
CA GLY A 200 2.64 -15.08 22.22
C GLY A 200 3.97 -14.62 22.84
N ILE A 201 4.41 -13.41 22.51
CA ILE A 201 5.65 -12.83 23.04
C ILE A 201 5.53 -12.49 24.53
N ALA A 202 4.34 -12.10 25.01
CA ALA A 202 4.07 -11.89 26.43
C ALA A 202 4.17 -13.17 27.29
N HIS A 203 4.15 -14.37 26.68
CA HIS A 203 4.38 -15.65 27.36
C HIS A 203 5.87 -16.03 27.45
N ILE A 204 6.78 -15.30 26.79
CA ILE A 204 8.22 -15.59 26.83
C ILE A 204 8.79 -15.14 28.19
N GLY A 205 8.84 -16.08 29.13
CA GLY A 205 9.57 -15.92 30.38
C GLY A 205 11.08 -16.11 30.18
N GLY A 206 11.90 -15.15 30.63
CA GLY A 206 13.35 -15.23 30.52
C GLY A 206 14.06 -14.01 31.13
N ALA A 207 15.38 -13.94 30.97
CA ALA A 207 16.22 -12.88 31.54
C ALA A 207 16.10 -11.50 30.83
N LEU A 208 15.34 -11.43 29.73
CA LEU A 208 15.07 -10.22 28.96
C LEU A 208 13.58 -9.90 29.05
N ALA A 209 13.24 -8.63 29.32
CA ALA A 209 11.85 -8.16 29.39
C ALA A 209 11.09 -8.43 28.07
N ALA A 210 9.81 -8.82 28.17
CA ALA A 210 9.01 -9.25 27.01
C ALA A 210 8.91 -8.19 25.90
N TRP A 211 8.90 -6.90 26.25
CA TRP A 211 8.89 -5.81 25.26
C TRP A 211 10.15 -5.80 24.39
N ARG A 212 11.31 -6.22 24.90
CA ARG A 212 12.56 -6.32 24.10
C ARG A 212 12.47 -7.44 23.08
N TRP A 213 11.91 -8.58 23.47
CA TRP A 213 11.62 -9.67 22.53
C TRP A 213 10.66 -9.24 21.42
N LEU A 214 9.67 -8.38 21.72
CA LEU A 214 8.78 -7.81 20.71
C LEU A 214 9.56 -7.04 19.63
N PHE A 215 10.43 -6.10 20.03
CA PHE A 215 11.25 -5.33 19.06
C PHE A 215 12.26 -6.20 18.30
N ILE A 216 12.86 -7.22 18.93
CA ILE A 216 13.77 -8.15 18.26
C ILE A 216 13.02 -8.98 17.22
N ILE A 217 11.90 -9.59 17.59
CA ILE A 217 11.15 -10.49 16.70
C ILE A 217 10.57 -9.71 15.52
N PHE A 218 9.95 -8.56 15.77
CA PHE A 218 9.38 -7.71 14.71
C PHE A 218 10.51 -7.18 13.81
N GLY A 219 11.59 -6.65 14.40
CA GLY A 219 12.76 -6.19 13.66
C GLY A 219 13.40 -7.26 12.78
N LEU A 220 13.52 -8.50 13.25
CA LEU A 220 14.04 -9.62 12.45
C LEU A 220 13.11 -10.04 11.32
N ILE A 221 11.79 -10.05 11.53
CA ILE A 221 10.81 -10.33 10.48
C ILE A 221 10.88 -9.23 9.40
N THR A 222 10.86 -7.96 9.81
CA THR A 222 10.99 -6.81 8.90
C THR A 222 12.35 -6.78 8.20
N LEU A 223 13.44 -7.26 8.84
CA LEU A 223 14.77 -7.38 8.23
C LEU A 223 14.82 -8.44 7.13
N VAL A 224 14.31 -9.65 7.39
CA VAL A 224 14.19 -10.72 6.38
C VAL A 224 13.30 -10.25 5.23
N TRP A 225 12.21 -9.56 5.55
CA TRP A 225 11.31 -9.01 4.54
C TRP A 225 11.95 -7.89 3.70
N ALA A 226 12.77 -7.02 4.30
CA ALA A 226 13.52 -5.99 3.56
C ALA A 226 14.50 -6.60 2.55
N ILE A 227 15.10 -7.76 2.85
CA ILE A 227 15.93 -8.53 1.92
C ILE A 227 15.08 -9.10 0.77
N VAL A 228 13.89 -9.62 1.07
CA VAL A 228 12.92 -10.07 0.04
C VAL A 228 12.54 -8.90 -0.88
N LEU A 229 12.23 -7.72 -0.33
CA LEU A 229 11.96 -6.52 -1.12
C LEU A 229 13.16 -6.12 -1.99
N ALA A 230 14.39 -6.16 -1.46
CA ALA A 230 15.59 -5.84 -2.23
C ALA A 230 15.83 -6.75 -3.44
N ILE A 231 15.33 -7.99 -3.40
CA ILE A 231 15.48 -8.99 -4.47
C ILE A 231 14.32 -8.95 -5.46
N PHE A 232 13.08 -8.82 -4.96
CA PHE A 232 11.86 -9.00 -5.75
C PHE A 232 11.17 -7.69 -6.18
N LEU A 233 11.41 -6.55 -5.53
CA LEU A 233 10.75 -5.29 -5.86
C LEU A 233 11.39 -4.64 -7.11
N PRO A 234 10.66 -4.49 -8.24
CA PRO A 234 11.20 -3.94 -9.47
C PRO A 234 11.34 -2.40 -9.41
N ASP A 235 12.42 -1.86 -9.98
CA ASP A 235 12.64 -0.41 -10.08
C ASP A 235 11.68 0.28 -11.08
N THR A 236 11.37 -0.40 -12.19
CA THR A 236 10.54 0.10 -13.31
C THR A 236 9.87 -1.09 -14.04
N PRO A 237 8.78 -0.86 -14.81
CA PRO A 237 8.19 -1.88 -15.68
C PRO A 237 9.17 -2.44 -16.73
N ASP A 238 10.15 -1.65 -17.15
CA ASP A 238 11.18 -2.01 -18.13
C ASP A 238 12.25 -2.96 -17.55
N ASN A 239 12.61 -2.79 -16.27
CA ASN A 239 13.54 -3.66 -15.55
C ASN A 239 12.84 -4.81 -14.79
N ALA A 240 11.63 -5.19 -15.22
CA ALA A 240 10.79 -6.16 -14.55
C ALA A 240 11.26 -7.61 -14.78
N ARG A 241 12.09 -8.14 -13.88
CA ARG A 241 12.65 -9.52 -13.97
C ARG A 241 11.60 -10.64 -14.09
N PHE A 242 10.37 -10.41 -13.63
CA PHE A 242 9.28 -11.41 -13.67
C PHE A 242 8.41 -11.37 -14.95
N LEU A 243 8.62 -10.35 -15.79
CA LEU A 243 7.97 -10.18 -17.09
C LEU A 243 8.95 -10.50 -18.22
N ASP A 244 8.46 -11.28 -19.19
CA ASP A 244 9.14 -11.53 -20.46
C ASP A 244 9.13 -10.28 -21.36
N GLN A 245 10.02 -10.21 -22.36
CA GLN A 245 10.24 -9.01 -23.16
C GLN A 245 8.95 -8.49 -23.84
N GLN A 246 8.13 -9.38 -24.39
CA GLN A 246 6.82 -9.01 -24.95
C GLN A 246 5.85 -8.48 -23.87
N GLN A 247 5.86 -9.08 -22.68
CA GLN A 247 4.98 -8.68 -21.58
C GLN A 247 5.36 -7.31 -20.98
N ARG A 248 6.62 -6.90 -21.08
CA ARG A 248 7.07 -5.54 -20.70
C ARG A 248 6.55 -4.50 -21.67
N ILE A 249 6.60 -4.78 -22.98
CA ILE A 249 6.03 -3.90 -24.02
C ILE A 249 4.52 -3.75 -23.78
N ASP A 250 3.78 -4.87 -23.64
CA ASP A 250 2.35 -4.87 -23.33
C ASP A 250 2.02 -4.11 -22.03
N ALA A 251 2.90 -4.17 -21.02
CA ALA A 251 2.74 -3.42 -19.76
C ALA A 251 2.96 -1.91 -19.93
N VAL A 252 3.98 -1.49 -20.69
CA VAL A 252 4.28 -0.07 -20.95
C VAL A 252 3.18 0.56 -21.82
N ASP A 253 2.76 -0.10 -22.90
CA ASP A 253 1.73 0.45 -23.80
C ASP A 253 0.35 0.55 -23.11
N ARG A 254 0.01 -0.36 -22.18
CA ARG A 254 -1.18 -0.21 -21.33
C ARG A 254 -1.20 1.04 -20.46
N ILE A 255 -0.03 1.56 -20.08
CA ILE A 255 0.10 2.73 -19.19
C ILE A 255 0.29 4.00 -20.02
N ARG A 256 0.88 3.89 -21.22
CA ARG A 256 1.03 4.95 -22.21
C ARG A 256 -0.29 5.63 -22.59
N SER A 257 -1.40 4.87 -22.65
CA SER A 257 -2.74 5.42 -22.93
C SER A 257 -3.28 6.32 -21.82
N ASN A 258 -2.72 6.26 -20.60
CA ASN A 258 -3.27 6.85 -19.38
C ASN A 258 -2.79 8.32 -19.16
N GLN A 259 -1.97 8.86 -20.07
CA GLN A 259 -1.31 10.18 -20.05
C GLN A 259 -0.58 10.53 -18.72
N THR A 260 -0.41 9.55 -17.85
CA THR A 260 0.35 9.64 -16.61
C THR A 260 1.80 9.40 -17.02
N GLY A 261 2.47 10.50 -17.39
CA GLY A 261 3.75 10.46 -18.11
C GLY A 261 4.78 9.56 -17.41
N MET A 262 5.53 8.80 -18.22
CA MET A 262 6.67 8.02 -17.73
C MET A 262 7.57 8.92 -16.88
N LYS A 263 7.85 8.47 -15.65
CA LYS A 263 8.53 9.18 -14.55
C LYS A 263 9.30 10.44 -15.00
N ASN A 264 8.66 11.60 -14.89
CA ASN A 264 9.32 12.88 -15.12
C ASN A 264 10.16 13.26 -13.89
N ASN A 265 11.48 13.31 -14.05
CA ASN A 265 12.42 13.59 -12.95
C ASN A 265 12.51 15.09 -12.54
N SER A 266 11.69 15.97 -13.14
CA SER A 266 11.67 17.40 -12.82
C SER A 266 10.54 17.76 -11.84
N PHE A 267 10.91 18.33 -10.69
CA PHE A 267 9.99 18.82 -9.67
C PHE A 267 9.44 20.20 -10.06
N LYS A 268 8.13 20.33 -10.24
CA LYS A 268 7.48 21.56 -10.70
C LYS A 268 6.86 22.34 -9.54
N TRP A 269 7.49 23.46 -9.18
CA TRP A 269 7.01 24.33 -8.08
C TRP A 269 5.64 24.98 -8.34
N GLU A 270 5.27 25.11 -9.62
CA GLU A 270 3.97 25.63 -10.04
C GLU A 270 2.81 24.75 -9.54
N GLN A 271 2.96 23.42 -9.64
CA GLN A 271 1.96 22.46 -9.15
C GLN A 271 1.78 22.55 -7.62
N VAL A 272 2.85 22.83 -6.88
CA VAL A 272 2.77 23.05 -5.42
C VAL A 272 1.94 24.30 -5.10
N ARG A 273 2.14 25.38 -5.87
CA ARG A 273 1.37 26.63 -5.72
C ARG A 273 -0.09 26.51 -6.14
N GLU A 274 -0.38 25.65 -7.11
CA GLU A 274 -1.73 25.32 -7.57
C GLU A 274 -2.48 24.54 -6.48
N VAL A 275 -1.88 23.45 -5.97
CA VAL A 275 -2.45 22.60 -4.91
C VAL A 275 -2.75 23.38 -3.62
N ILE A 276 -1.90 24.33 -3.22
CA ILE A 276 -2.13 25.19 -2.03
C ILE A 276 -3.33 26.14 -2.23
N LYS A 277 -3.74 26.41 -3.47
CA LYS A 277 -4.86 27.32 -3.78
C LYS A 277 -6.17 26.59 -4.11
N ASP A 278 -6.15 25.28 -4.32
CA ASP A 278 -7.36 24.49 -4.62
C ASP A 278 -8.20 24.31 -3.34
N PRO A 279 -9.42 24.88 -3.26
CA PRO A 279 -10.28 24.75 -2.09
C PRO A 279 -10.67 23.29 -1.81
N ASN A 280 -10.74 22.43 -2.83
CA ASN A 280 -11.08 21.01 -2.63
C ASN A 280 -9.97 20.27 -1.90
N VAL A 281 -8.70 20.53 -2.27
CA VAL A 281 -7.56 19.93 -1.58
C VAL A 281 -7.42 20.47 -0.15
N LEU A 282 -7.67 21.76 0.07
CA LEU A 282 -7.69 22.34 1.42
C LEU A 282 -8.79 21.73 2.30
N LEU A 283 -9.99 21.50 1.76
CA LEU A 283 -11.08 20.82 2.48
C LEU A 283 -10.71 19.37 2.82
N LEU A 284 -10.14 18.62 1.88
CA LEU A 284 -9.67 17.25 2.10
C LEU A 284 -8.53 17.19 3.15
N MET A 285 -7.65 18.19 3.17
CA MET A 285 -6.59 18.32 4.18
C MET A 285 -7.16 18.55 5.58
N VAL A 286 -8.13 19.48 5.73
CA VAL A 286 -8.80 19.75 7.02
C VAL A 286 -9.55 18.51 7.51
N PHE A 287 -10.27 17.82 6.62
CA PHE A 287 -10.94 16.56 6.92
C PHE A 287 -9.96 15.49 7.41
N GLN A 288 -8.81 15.30 6.73
CA GLN A 288 -7.81 14.32 7.14
C GLN A 288 -7.12 14.67 8.47
N ILE A 289 -6.89 15.95 8.76
CA ILE A 289 -6.37 16.36 10.08
C ILE A 289 -7.37 16.01 11.19
N ALA A 290 -8.66 16.30 10.97
CA ALA A 290 -9.72 15.99 11.92
C ALA A 290 -9.87 14.48 12.17
N PHE A 291 -9.74 13.65 11.13
CA PHE A 291 -9.76 12.18 11.23
C PHE A 291 -8.49 11.59 11.88
N SER A 292 -7.33 12.16 11.58
CA SER A 292 -6.03 11.63 12.03
C SER A 292 -5.78 11.81 13.53
N ILE A 293 -6.36 12.84 14.16
CA ILE A 293 -6.18 13.12 15.60
C ILE A 293 -6.76 11.97 16.48
N PRO A 294 -8.04 11.57 16.33
CA PRO A 294 -8.57 10.39 17.03
C PRO A 294 -7.81 9.10 16.69
N ASN A 295 -7.40 8.92 15.43
CA ASN A 295 -6.67 7.72 15.00
C ASN A 295 -5.30 7.58 15.69
N GLY A 296 -4.53 8.67 15.80
CA GLY A 296 -3.25 8.69 16.50
C GLY A 296 -3.39 8.44 18.01
N ALA A 297 -4.45 8.95 18.62
CA ALA A 297 -4.77 8.67 20.03
C ALA A 297 -5.14 7.19 20.22
N HIS A 298 -6.02 6.64 19.40
CA HIS A 298 -6.43 5.23 19.47
C HIS A 298 -5.23 4.29 19.31
N THR A 299 -4.43 4.48 18.25
CA THR A 299 -3.25 3.63 17.95
C THR A 299 -2.16 3.72 19.03
N THR A 300 -2.01 4.85 19.72
CA THR A 300 -1.00 5.01 20.78
C THR A 300 -1.45 4.47 22.14
N PHE A 301 -2.73 4.62 22.49
CA PHE A 301 -3.22 4.43 23.87
C PHE A 301 -4.22 3.27 24.07
N SER A 302 -4.68 2.57 23.02
CA SER A 302 -5.71 1.51 23.17
C SER A 302 -5.38 0.47 24.24
N SER A 303 -4.18 -0.12 24.26
CA SER A 303 -3.81 -1.11 25.28
C SER A 303 -3.75 -0.54 26.70
N LEU A 304 -3.34 0.71 26.86
CA LEU A 304 -3.31 1.41 28.15
C LEU A 304 -4.72 1.70 28.67
N VAL A 305 -5.62 2.16 27.80
CA VAL A 305 -7.03 2.41 28.14
C VAL A 305 -7.71 1.11 28.56
N MET A 306 -7.48 0.01 27.83
CA MET A 306 -8.04 -1.30 28.15
C MET A 306 -7.47 -1.86 29.48
N ALA A 307 -6.18 -1.70 29.74
CA ALA A 307 -5.61 -2.04 31.05
C ALA A 307 -6.20 -1.17 32.19
N GLY A 308 -6.48 0.10 31.92
CA GLY A 308 -7.14 1.03 32.86
C GLY A 308 -8.57 0.63 33.24
N PHE A 309 -9.29 -0.11 32.37
CA PHE A 309 -10.59 -0.73 32.70
C PHE A 309 -10.47 -2.00 33.57
N GLY A 310 -9.26 -2.39 33.98
CA GLY A 310 -9.03 -3.56 34.84
C GLY A 310 -8.87 -4.88 34.11
N PHE A 311 -8.79 -4.88 32.78
CA PHE A 311 -8.48 -6.09 32.01
C PHE A 311 -7.02 -6.52 32.22
N SER A 312 -6.80 -7.83 32.39
CA SER A 312 -5.45 -8.38 32.46
C SER A 312 -4.70 -8.21 31.12
N ARG A 313 -3.37 -8.14 31.17
CA ARG A 313 -2.49 -7.97 29.98
C ARG A 313 -2.87 -8.94 28.84
N PHE A 314 -3.17 -10.19 29.17
CA PHE A 314 -3.60 -11.22 28.21
C PHE A 314 -4.99 -10.97 27.61
N GLN A 315 -5.95 -10.54 28.44
CA GLN A 315 -7.28 -10.13 27.96
C GLN A 315 -7.20 -8.91 27.04
N VAL A 316 -6.31 -7.94 27.30
CA VAL A 316 -6.13 -6.78 26.41
C VAL A 316 -5.69 -7.19 25.02
N TYR A 317 -4.71 -8.10 24.88
CA TYR A 317 -4.31 -8.61 23.55
C TYR A 317 -5.43 -9.39 22.86
N LEU A 318 -6.14 -10.23 23.62
CA LEU A 318 -7.28 -11.00 23.11
C LEU A 318 -8.42 -10.08 22.64
N LEU A 319 -8.75 -9.02 23.38
CA LEU A 319 -9.83 -8.08 23.03
C LEU A 319 -9.51 -7.19 21.82
N ASN A 320 -8.24 -6.94 21.53
CA ASN A 320 -7.84 -6.24 20.31
C ASN A 320 -8.12 -7.08 19.04
N MET A 321 -8.22 -8.41 19.10
CA MET A 321 -8.45 -9.23 17.89
C MET A 321 -9.91 -9.12 17.38
N PRO A 322 -10.98 -9.35 18.19
CA PRO A 322 -12.36 -9.24 17.72
C PRO A 322 -12.72 -7.84 17.20
N MET A 323 -12.27 -6.77 17.85
CA MET A 323 -12.56 -5.38 17.44
C MET A 323 -12.15 -5.09 15.99
N VAL A 324 -11.02 -5.66 15.54
CA VAL A 324 -10.51 -5.45 14.19
C VAL A 324 -11.21 -6.36 13.19
N VAL A 325 -11.52 -7.61 13.58
CA VAL A 325 -12.30 -8.52 12.74
C VAL A 325 -13.70 -7.95 12.46
N SER A 326 -14.38 -7.36 13.46
CA SER A 326 -15.65 -6.66 13.24
C SER A 326 -15.49 -5.45 12.31
N ALA A 327 -14.46 -4.61 12.50
CA ALA A 327 -14.21 -3.44 11.66
C ALA A 327 -13.79 -3.79 10.21
N ALA A 328 -13.25 -4.99 9.99
CA ALA A 328 -12.93 -5.50 8.66
C ALA A 328 -14.15 -6.14 7.95
N ILE A 329 -15.13 -6.63 8.70
CA ILE A 329 -16.38 -7.20 8.17
C ILE A 329 -17.38 -6.09 7.82
N GLU A 330 -17.41 -4.99 8.59
CA GLU A 330 -18.38 -3.90 8.42
C GLU A 330 -18.45 -3.31 6.98
N PRO A 331 -17.33 -3.05 6.26
CA PRO A 331 -17.37 -2.58 4.87
C PRO A 331 -17.85 -3.65 3.87
N LEU A 332 -17.64 -4.94 4.18
CA LEU A 332 -18.12 -6.06 3.37
C LEU A 332 -19.62 -6.27 3.54
N SER A 333 -20.15 -6.11 4.76
CA SER A 333 -21.61 -6.12 4.97
C SER A 333 -22.30 -4.95 4.27
N ALA A 334 -21.70 -3.76 4.24
CA ALA A 334 -22.26 -2.59 3.56
C ALA A 334 -22.41 -2.79 2.03
N HIS A 335 -21.47 -3.53 1.40
CA HIS A 335 -21.57 -3.93 -0.01
C HIS A 335 -22.53 -5.10 -0.27
N ALA A 336 -22.86 -5.90 0.75
CA ALA A 336 -23.85 -6.97 0.63
C ALA A 336 -25.29 -6.49 0.85
N SER A 337 -25.47 -5.25 1.33
CA SER A 337 -26.76 -4.60 1.60
C SER A 337 -27.16 -3.54 0.56
N ALA A 338 -26.45 -3.44 -0.56
CA ALA A 338 -26.65 -2.47 -1.64
C ALA A 338 -26.83 -3.17 -3.00
#